data_AF-A0A1R3XA36-F1
#
_entry.id   AF-A0A1R3XA36-F1
#
_cell.length_a   1.000
_cell.length_b   1.000
_cell.length_c   1.000
_cell.angle_alpha   90.00
_cell.angle_beta   90.00
_cell.angle_gamma   90.00
#
_symmetry.space_group_name_H-M   'P 1'
#
loop_
_entity.id
_entity.type
_entity.pdbx_description
1 polymer ?
#
loop_
_entity_poly.entity_id
_entity_poly.type
_entity_poly.pdbx_seq_one_letter_code
_entity_poly.pdbx_strand_id
1 'polypeptide(L)'
;MGVHRATVASTSDPMDLGRLQVTIPSTGSVLWAPRVFPIAAFTAQDVAVGAAVWVAFEDDDPDRPVVLGLVDPPSRRDGLGRDLEALGDAWDHGHASGASDAGGGVTPNPYR
;
A
#
# COMPACT_ATOMS: atom_id res chain seq x y z
N MET A 1 -5.93 14.75 -20.57
CA MET A 1 -6.43 14.13 -19.32
C MET A 1 -5.59 14.64 -18.16
N GLY A 2 -6.20 14.70 -16.97
CA GLY A 2 -5.59 15.31 -15.79
C GLY A 2 -5.53 14.33 -14.62
N VAL A 3 -5.51 14.89 -13.40
CA VAL A 3 -5.62 14.13 -12.16
C VAL A 3 -7.08 14.08 -11.73
N HIS A 4 -7.58 12.88 -11.42
CA HIS A 4 -8.97 12.63 -11.07
C HIS A 4 -9.08 12.04 -9.67
N ARG A 5 -10.15 12.41 -8.95
CA ARG A 5 -10.49 11.78 -7.68
C ARG A 5 -11.27 10.49 -7.96
N ALA A 6 -10.88 9.42 -7.29
CA ALA A 6 -11.51 8.11 -7.43
C ALA A 6 -11.69 7.44 -6.06
N THR A 7 -12.45 6.35 -6.04
CA THR A 7 -12.69 5.56 -4.84
C THR A 7 -12.25 4.12 -5.09
N VAL A 8 -11.56 3.52 -4.13
CA VAL A 8 -11.16 2.11 -4.20
C VAL A 8 -12.37 1.20 -4.06
N ALA A 9 -12.64 0.39 -5.08
CA ALA A 9 -13.72 -0.58 -5.12
C ALA A 9 -13.28 -1.97 -4.65
N SER A 10 -12.03 -2.35 -4.92
CA SER A 10 -11.46 -3.66 -4.53
C SER A 10 -9.94 -3.61 -4.44
N THR A 11 -9.38 -4.42 -3.54
CA THR A 11 -7.95 -4.69 -3.39
C THR A 11 -7.55 -6.12 -3.78
N SER A 12 -8.52 -6.99 -4.05
CA SER A 12 -8.29 -8.38 -4.46
C SER A 12 -7.93 -8.46 -5.95
N ASP A 13 -6.71 -8.11 -6.31
CA ASP A 13 -6.23 -8.16 -7.70
C ASP A 13 -6.18 -9.61 -8.22
N PRO A 14 -7.00 -10.00 -9.23
CA PRO A 14 -7.00 -11.36 -9.77
C PRO A 14 -5.68 -11.80 -10.40
N MET A 15 -4.82 -10.84 -10.77
CA MET A 15 -3.51 -11.10 -11.38
C MET A 15 -2.38 -11.07 -10.36
N ASP A 16 -2.68 -10.79 -9.07
CA ASP A 16 -1.70 -10.67 -8.00
C ASP A 16 -0.55 -9.68 -8.30
N LEU A 17 -0.87 -8.61 -9.03
CA LEU A 17 0.09 -7.54 -9.39
C LEU A 17 0.02 -6.35 -8.41
N GLY A 18 -0.79 -6.46 -7.35
CA GLY A 18 -0.97 -5.41 -6.35
C GLY A 18 -1.66 -4.15 -6.88
N ARG A 19 -2.50 -4.27 -7.91
CA ARG A 19 -3.31 -3.16 -8.44
C ARG A 19 -4.52 -2.89 -7.54
N LEU A 20 -5.12 -1.72 -7.71
CA LEU A 20 -6.37 -1.34 -7.05
C LEU A 20 -7.47 -1.22 -8.10
N GLN A 21 -8.64 -1.81 -7.84
CA GLN A 21 -9.81 -1.50 -8.64
C GLN A 21 -10.37 -0.16 -8.17
N VAL A 22 -10.50 0.81 -9.07
CA VAL A 22 -10.95 2.16 -8.75
C VAL A 22 -12.19 2.53 -9.56
N THR A 23 -13.13 3.20 -8.91
CA THR A 23 -14.27 3.85 -9.56
C THR A 23 -13.93 5.32 -9.75
N ILE A 24 -13.99 5.81 -10.99
CA ILE A 24 -13.65 7.19 -11.36
C ILE A 24 -14.95 7.93 -11.75
N PRO A 25 -15.57 8.70 -10.84
CA PRO A 25 -16.90 9.26 -11.06
C PRO A 25 -17.00 10.19 -12.27
N SER A 26 -15.93 10.93 -12.59
CA SER A 26 -15.93 11.88 -13.71
C SER A 26 -16.00 11.21 -15.08
N THR A 27 -15.61 9.94 -15.19
CA THR A 27 -15.65 9.18 -16.45
C THR A 27 -16.68 8.05 -16.41
N GLY A 28 -17.21 7.72 -15.22
CA GLY A 28 -18.08 6.55 -15.02
C GLY A 28 -17.36 5.21 -15.13
N SER A 29 -16.03 5.21 -15.19
CA SER A 29 -15.22 4.01 -15.40
C SER A 29 -14.92 3.28 -14.09
N VAL A 30 -14.82 1.95 -14.18
CA VAL A 30 -14.30 1.08 -13.12
C VAL A 30 -13.15 0.27 -13.71
N LEU A 31 -11.93 0.52 -13.25
CA LEU A 31 -10.71 -0.01 -13.87
C LEU A 31 -9.73 -0.52 -12.82
N TRP A 32 -8.90 -1.49 -13.21
CA TRP A 32 -7.74 -1.89 -12.41
C TRP A 32 -6.58 -0.95 -12.70
N ALA A 33 -6.09 -0.27 -11.68
CA ALA A 33 -5.00 0.68 -11.78
C ALA A 33 -3.76 0.16 -11.03
N PRO A 34 -2.58 0.05 -11.67
CA PRO A 34 -1.32 0.01 -10.94
C PRO A 34 -1.19 1.20 -10.00
N ARG A 35 -0.37 1.01 -8.97
CA ARG A 35 -0.08 2.03 -7.97
C ARG A 35 1.39 2.41 -7.99
N VAL A 36 1.67 3.71 -7.88
CA VAL A 36 3.02 4.17 -7.62
C VAL A 36 3.41 3.72 -6.22
N PHE A 37 4.49 2.94 -6.12
CA PHE A 37 5.00 2.51 -4.83
C PHE A 37 6.09 3.45 -4.31
N PRO A 38 6.04 3.82 -3.03
CA PRO A 38 4.96 3.51 -2.08
C PRO A 38 3.86 4.62 -2.15
N ILE A 39 2.57 4.25 -2.10
CA ILE A 39 1.42 5.20 -2.25
C ILE A 39 1.46 6.31 -1.16
N ALA A 40 2.01 5.97 -0.01
CA ALA A 40 2.57 6.85 1.02
C ALA A 40 3.96 6.30 1.32
N ALA A 41 4.87 6.99 2.02
CA ALA A 41 6.26 6.56 2.27
C ALA A 41 6.45 5.23 3.05
N PHE A 42 5.45 4.36 3.09
CA PHE A 42 5.25 3.26 4.01
C PHE A 42 4.70 2.04 3.26
N THR A 43 5.35 0.89 3.44
CA THR A 43 5.07 -0.34 2.68
C THR A 43 3.91 -1.16 3.24
N ALA A 44 3.54 -0.97 4.52
CA ALA A 44 2.50 -1.75 5.18
C ALA A 44 1.09 -1.14 5.05
N GLN A 45 0.89 -0.14 4.18
CA GLN A 45 -0.44 0.44 4.02
C GLN A 45 -1.31 -0.41 3.10
N ASP A 46 -2.11 -1.26 3.73
CA ASP A 46 -3.35 -1.75 3.14
C ASP A 46 -4.25 -0.55 2.86
N VAL A 47 -4.49 -0.32 1.58
CA VAL A 47 -5.45 0.68 1.13
C VAL A 47 -6.84 0.11 1.36
N ALA A 48 -7.64 0.74 2.22
CA ALA A 48 -8.98 0.26 2.50
C ALA A 48 -9.88 0.37 1.26
N VAL A 49 -10.76 -0.62 1.07
CA VAL A 49 -11.91 -0.47 0.17
C VAL A 49 -12.76 0.71 0.65
N GLY A 50 -13.17 1.57 -0.28
CA GLY A 50 -13.86 2.83 -0.01
C GLY A 50 -12.93 4.03 0.22
N ALA A 51 -11.61 3.84 0.30
CA ALA A 51 -10.66 4.95 0.41
C ALA A 51 -10.68 5.82 -0.86
N ALA A 52 -10.54 7.13 -0.67
CA ALA A 52 -10.40 8.08 -1.77
C ALA A 52 -8.94 8.16 -2.23
N VAL A 53 -8.72 8.12 -3.54
CA VAL A 53 -7.39 8.17 -4.18
C VAL A 53 -7.34 9.20 -5.30
N TRP A 54 -6.12 9.65 -5.63
CA TRP A 54 -5.81 10.41 -6.83
C TRP A 54 -5.33 9.47 -7.94
N VAL A 55 -5.89 9.63 -9.13
CA VAL A 55 -5.58 8.83 -10.32
C VAL A 55 -5.14 9.75 -11.46
N ALA A 56 -4.11 9.35 -12.19
CA ALA A 56 -3.73 9.92 -13.48
C ALA A 56 -3.81 8.85 -14.57
N PHE A 57 -3.67 9.26 -15.83
CA PHE A 57 -3.72 8.37 -16.98
C PHE A 57 -2.40 8.45 -17.76
N GLU A 58 -1.79 7.29 -18.04
CA GLU A 58 -0.55 7.23 -18.82
C GLU A 58 -0.83 7.60 -20.28
N ASP A 59 0.05 8.39 -20.89
CA ASP A 59 -0.03 8.79 -22.30
C ASP A 59 -1.38 9.43 -22.69
N ASP A 60 -2.08 10.02 -21.71
CA ASP A 60 -3.44 10.56 -21.88
C ASP A 60 -4.53 9.51 -22.21
N ASP A 61 -4.24 8.23 -21.99
CA ASP A 61 -5.11 7.11 -22.33
C ASP A 61 -6.07 6.76 -21.18
N PRO A 62 -7.41 6.92 -21.34
CA PRO A 62 -8.39 6.61 -20.30
C PRO A 62 -8.41 5.13 -19.86
N ASP A 63 -7.83 4.23 -20.65
CA ASP A 63 -7.76 2.81 -20.32
C ASP A 63 -6.49 2.44 -19.53
N ARG A 64 -5.60 3.42 -19.27
CA ARG A 64 -4.32 3.24 -18.56
C ARG A 64 -4.22 4.08 -17.28
N PRO A 65 -5.06 3.84 -16.26
CA PRO A 65 -5.02 4.59 -15.01
C PRO A 65 -3.83 4.20 -14.13
N VAL A 66 -3.32 5.14 -13.34
CA VAL A 66 -2.30 4.93 -12.30
C VAL A 66 -2.74 5.65 -11.03
N VAL A 67 -2.75 4.93 -9.91
CA VAL A 67 -2.98 5.51 -8.57
C VAL A 67 -1.71 6.21 -8.11
N LEU A 68 -1.82 7.52 -7.82
CA LEU A 68 -0.72 8.35 -7.36
C LEU A 68 -0.60 8.37 -5.83
N GLY A 69 -1.72 8.27 -5.12
CA GLY A 69 -1.76 8.51 -3.68
C GLY A 69 -3.17 8.44 -3.09
N LEU A 70 -3.25 8.33 -1.76
CA LEU A 70 -4.49 8.58 -1.02
C LEU A 70 -4.81 10.08 -1.03
N VAL A 71 -6.10 10.43 -1.05
CA VAL A 71 -6.52 11.83 -0.87
C VAL A 71 -6.31 12.27 0.57
N ASP A 72 -6.65 11.38 1.51
CA ASP A 72 -6.54 11.60 2.95
C ASP A 72 -5.58 10.56 3.54
N PRO A 73 -4.26 10.70 3.29
CA PRO A 73 -3.28 9.77 3.83
C PRO A 73 -3.20 9.90 5.37
N PRO A 74 -2.88 8.82 6.09
CA PRO A 74 -2.59 8.93 7.52
C PRO A 74 -1.38 9.84 7.74
N SER A 75 -1.23 10.33 8.97
CA SER A 75 -0.05 11.13 9.29
C SER A 75 1.21 10.31 9.08
N ARG A 76 2.32 10.99 8.73
CA ARG A 76 3.62 10.33 8.54
C ARG A 76 4.04 9.52 9.79
N ARG A 77 3.70 10.02 10.99
CA ARG A 77 4.01 9.33 12.25
C ARG A 77 3.21 8.04 12.40
N ASP A 78 1.91 8.09 12.11
CA ASP A 78 1.06 6.91 12.22
C ASP A 78 1.42 5.86 11.17
N GLY A 79 1.73 6.30 9.94
CA GLY A 79 2.22 5.43 8.88
C GLY A 79 3.52 4.72 9.27
N LEU A 80 4.51 5.48 9.77
CA LEU A 80 5.77 4.91 10.24
C LEU A 80 5.58 3.96 11.42
N GLY A 81 4.70 4.31 12.37
CA GLY A 81 4.42 3.47 13.53
C GLY A 81 3.91 2.09 13.14
N ARG A 82 2.95 2.03 12.21
CA ARG A 82 2.42 0.75 11.68
C ARG A 82 3.47 -0.06 10.94
N ASP A 83 4.31 0.61 10.12
CA ASP A 83 5.39 -0.06 9.40
C ASP A 83 6.43 -0.66 10.37
N LEU A 84 6.81 0.08 11.42
CA LEU A 84 7.73 -0.42 12.45
C LEU A 84 7.13 -1.57 13.25
N GLU A 85 5.83 -1.49 13.59
CA GLU A 85 5.12 -2.59 14.24
C GLU A 85 5.11 -3.85 13.37
N ALA A 86 4.78 -3.73 12.07
CA ALA A 86 4.80 -4.83 11.13
C ALA A 86 6.21 -5.45 10.96
N LEU A 87 7.26 -4.62 10.90
CA LEU A 87 8.65 -5.07 10.86
C LEU A 87 9.05 -5.78 12.16
N GLY A 88 8.61 -5.26 13.31
CA GLY A 88 8.81 -5.86 14.62
C GLY A 88 8.16 -7.24 14.73
N ASP A 89 6.91 -7.38 14.30
CA ASP A 89 6.18 -8.65 14.30
C ASP A 89 6.81 -9.67 13.35
N ALA A 90 7.24 -9.24 12.16
CA ALA A 90 7.96 -10.08 11.21
C ALA A 90 9.29 -10.58 11.79
N TRP A 91 10.03 -9.70 12.50
CA TRP A 91 11.24 -10.08 13.22
C TRP A 91 10.95 -11.12 14.30
N ASP A 92 9.95 -10.88 15.14
CA ASP A 92 9.59 -11.78 16.24
C ASP A 92 9.18 -13.16 15.72
N HIS A 93 8.39 -13.22 14.63
CA HIS A 93 8.03 -14.48 13.96
C HIS A 93 9.24 -15.19 13.34
N GLY A 94 10.18 -14.45 12.74
CA GLY A 94 11.40 -14.99 12.14
C GLY A 94 12.40 -15.52 13.17
N HIS A 95 12.55 -14.85 14.30
CA HIS A 95 13.42 -15.29 15.39
C HIS A 95 12.82 -16.45 16.20
N ALA A 96 11.50 -16.45 16.42
CA ALA A 96 10.82 -17.57 17.06
C ALA A 96 10.88 -18.87 16.25
N SER A 97 11.11 -18.80 14.93
CA SER A 97 11.14 -19.95 14.01
C SER A 97 12.52 -20.60 13.82
N GLY A 98 13.56 -20.20 14.59
CA GLY A 98 14.75 -21.05 14.79
C GLY A 98 16.11 -20.47 14.41
N ALA A 99 16.29 -19.14 14.37
CA ALA A 99 17.63 -18.55 14.34
C ALA A 99 18.21 -18.52 15.77
N SER A 100 18.59 -19.69 16.31
CA SER A 100 19.44 -19.73 17.49
C SER A 100 20.85 -19.30 17.08
N ASP A 101 21.18 -18.04 17.30
CA ASP A 101 22.54 -17.55 17.18
C ASP A 101 23.47 -18.45 18.03
N ALA A 102 24.58 -18.89 17.47
CA ALA A 102 25.53 -19.83 18.10
C ALA A 102 26.23 -19.29 19.37
N GLY A 103 25.74 -18.18 19.96
CA GLY A 103 26.29 -17.50 21.14
C GLY A 103 25.38 -17.48 22.37
N GLY A 104 24.16 -18.03 22.34
CA GLY A 104 23.29 -18.13 23.53
C GLY A 104 22.76 -16.79 24.08
N GLY A 105 22.94 -15.69 23.36
CA GLY A 105 22.38 -14.38 23.71
C GLY A 105 21.03 -14.14 23.03
N VAL A 106 20.11 -13.46 23.72
CA VAL A 106 18.87 -12.97 23.12
C VAL A 106 19.20 -11.73 22.29
N THR A 107 19.11 -11.82 20.97
CA THR A 107 19.25 -10.66 20.08
C THR A 107 18.00 -9.78 20.23
N PRO A 108 18.12 -8.52 20.69
CA PRO A 108 16.97 -7.63 20.88
C PRO A 108 16.36 -7.22 19.53
N ASN A 109 15.03 -7.08 19.49
CA ASN A 109 14.30 -6.64 18.30
C ASN A 109 14.65 -5.16 18.00
N PRO A 110 15.24 -4.84 16.83
CA PRO A 110 15.66 -3.47 16.50
C PRO A 110 14.51 -2.52 16.14
N TYR A 111 13.28 -3.04 16.02
CA TYR A 111 12.09 -2.27 15.63
C TYR A 111 11.19 -1.90 16.82
N ARG A 112 11.55 -2.30 18.05
CA ARG A 112 10.79 -2.04 19.28
C ARG A 112 11.61 -1.30 20.33
#